data_AF-A0A6B2S8X5-F1
#
_entry.id   AF-A0A6B2S8X5-F1
#
_cell.length_a   1.000
_cell.length_b   1.000
_cell.length_c   1.000
_cell.angle_alpha   90.00
_cell.angle_beta   90.00
_cell.angle_gamma   90.00
#
_symmetry.space_group_name_H-M   'P 1'
#
loop_
_entity.id
_entity.type
_entity.pdbx_description
1 polymer ?
#
loop_
_entity_poly.entity_id
_entity_poly.type
_entity_poly.pdbx_seq_one_letter_code
_entity_poly.pdbx_strand_id
1 'polypeptide(L)' 'MPYGTPEKSGVRTYTARATSKEQIGEYRLTVTCRAETDNMMAPEVEVLFQKFLDTLSASPDFTVTAQRTTEYVEDVTPTA' A
#
# COMPACT_ATOMS: atom_id res chain seq x y z
N MET A 1 -26.39 12.52 25.02
CA MET A 1 -24.91 12.67 24.98
C MET A 1 -24.51 12.54 23.52
N PRO A 2 -23.84 13.52 22.90
CA PRO A 2 -23.45 13.38 21.50
C PRO A 2 -22.41 12.26 21.43
N TYR A 3 -22.72 11.24 20.65
CA TYR A 3 -21.82 10.12 20.37
C TYR A 3 -20.50 10.70 19.83
N GLY A 4 -19.39 10.42 20.52
CA GLY A 4 -18.07 10.74 20.00
C GLY A 4 -17.91 10.04 18.65
N THR A 5 -17.60 10.81 17.62
CA THR A 5 -17.29 10.30 16.29
C THR A 5 -16.26 9.19 16.45
N PRO A 6 -16.49 7.95 15.96
CA PRO A 6 -15.47 6.93 16.04
C PRO A 6 -14.22 7.49 15.35
N GLU A 7 -13.13 7.66 16.09
CA GLU A 7 -11.82 7.86 15.50
C GLU A 7 -11.55 6.59 14.70
N LYS A 8 -11.85 6.64 13.39
CA LYS A 8 -11.52 5.56 12.46
C LYS A 8 -10.00 5.51 12.34
N SER A 9 -9.36 4.95 13.36
CA SER A 9 -7.97 4.58 13.36
C SER A 9 -7.87 3.30 12.54
N GLY A 10 -7.25 3.39 11.38
CA GLY A 10 -7.09 2.24 10.51
C GLY A 10 -5.84 2.39 9.68
N VAL A 11 -5.17 1.27 9.44
CA VAL A 11 -3.91 1.25 8.71
C VAL A 11 -4.21 0.91 7.26
N ARG A 12 -3.70 1.74 6.36
CA ARG A 12 -3.76 1.51 4.92
C ARG A 12 -2.40 1.09 4.42
N THR A 13 -2.33 -0.11 3.88
CA THR A 13 -1.10 -0.73 3.40
C THR A 13 -1.15 -0.86 1.89
N TYR A 14 -0.17 -0.29 1.21
CA TYR A 14 0.02 -0.37 -0.23
C TYR A 14 1.26 -1.21 -0.51
N THR A 15 1.12 -2.27 -1.31
CA THR A 15 2.21 -3.18 -1.65
C THR A 15 2.31 -3.29 -3.17
N ALA A 16 3.45 -2.91 -3.72
CA ALA A 16 3.79 -3.08 -5.14
C ALA A 16 4.93 -4.07 -5.26
N ARG A 17 4.85 -4.95 -6.24
CA ARG A 17 5.90 -5.90 -6.59
C ARG A 17 6.17 -5.81 -8.09
N ALA A 18 7.39 -5.45 -8.45
CA ALA A 18 7.88 -5.51 -9.81
C ALA A 18 8.87 -6.66 -9.94
N THR A 19 8.65 -7.55 -10.90
CA THR A 19 9.56 -8.66 -11.21
C THR A 19 10.08 -8.49 -12.63
N SER A 20 11.39 -8.62 -12.84
CA SER A 20 11.96 -8.55 -14.19
C SER A 20 11.41 -9.71 -15.04
N LYS A 21 11.02 -9.39 -16.28
CA LYS A 21 10.56 -10.35 -17.28
C LYS A 21 11.74 -11.18 -17.78
N GLU A 22 12.85 -10.50 -18.01
CA GLU A 22 14.11 -11.12 -18.41
C GLU A 22 14.97 -11.47 -17.19
N GLN A 23 15.80 -12.49 -17.37
CA GLN A 23 16.80 -12.87 -16.39
C GLN A 23 18.02 -11.97 -16.60
N ILE A 24 18.42 -11.23 -15.57
CA ILE A 24 19.64 -10.40 -15.60
C ILE A 24 20.78 -11.32 -15.17
N GLY A 25 21.44 -11.96 -16.14
CA GLY A 25 22.42 -13.00 -15.86
C GLY A 25 21.76 -14.27 -15.32
N GLU A 26 22.14 -14.71 -14.11
CA GLU A 26 21.54 -15.88 -13.46
C GLU A 26 20.29 -15.56 -12.62
N TYR A 27 19.97 -14.29 -12.40
CA TYR A 27 18.96 -13.89 -11.43
C TYR A 27 17.78 -13.14 -12.06
N ARG A 28 16.59 -13.33 -11.49
CA ARG A 28 15.45 -12.44 -11.72
C ARG A 28 15.43 -11.36 -10.64
N LEU A 29 15.36 -10.10 -11.04
CA LEU A 29 15.26 -9.00 -10.10
C LEU A 29 13.80 -8.87 -9.65
N THR A 30 13.57 -8.85 -8.34
CA THR A 30 12.27 -8.51 -7.76
C THR A 30 12.43 -7.28 -6.88
N VAL A 31 11.66 -6.24 -7.16
CA VAL A 31 11.57 -5.03 -6.35
C VAL A 31 10.22 -5.03 -5.65
N THR A 32 10.21 -4.88 -4.32
CA THR A 32 9.00 -4.77 -3.52
C THR A 32 8.98 -3.42 -2.82
N CYS A 33 7.90 -2.66 -2.99
CA CYS A 33 7.64 -1.43 -2.24
C CYS A 33 6.43 -1.64 -1.34
N ARG A 34 6.58 -1.30 -0.06
CA ARG A 34 5.50 -1.30 0.92
C ARG A 34 5.41 0.11 1.49
N ALA A 35 4.21 0.68 1.48
CA ALA A 35 3.91 1.96 2.09
C ALA A 35 2.72 1.79 3.03
N GLU A 36 2.81 2.38 4.23
CA GLU A 36 1.82 2.24 5.29
C GLU A 36 1.46 3.62 5.82
N THR A 37 0.17 3.87 6.05
CA THR A 37 -0.34 5.09 6.69
C THR A 37 -1.41 4.74 7.70
N ASP A 38 -1.31 5.28 8.90
CA ASP A 38 -2.32 5.30 9.95
C ASP A 38 -3.37 6.39 9.71
N ASN A 39 -3.04 7.38 8.87
CA ASN A 39 -3.98 8.39 8.44
C ASN A 39 -4.72 7.93 7.18
N MET A 40 -5.93 7.38 7.36
CA MET A 40 -6.79 6.91 6.26
C MET A 40 -7.25 8.02 5.31
N MET A 41 -7.18 9.29 5.73
CA MET A 41 -7.61 10.45 4.96
C MET A 41 -6.46 11.15 4.25
N ALA A 42 -5.21 10.72 4.47
CA ALA A 42 -4.02 11.27 3.83
C ALA A 42 -3.83 10.68 2.43
N PRO A 43 -4.06 11.46 1.34
CA PRO A 43 -3.85 10.97 -0.01
C PRO A 43 -2.36 10.89 -0.40
N GLU A 44 -1.45 11.50 0.39
CA GLU A 44 -0.03 11.62 0.02
C GLU A 44 0.62 10.26 -0.22
N VAL A 45 0.32 9.26 0.62
CA VAL A 45 0.89 7.92 0.52
C VAL A 45 0.36 7.19 -0.72
N GLU A 46 -0.91 7.37 -1.05
CA GLU A 46 -1.51 6.82 -2.27
C GLU A 46 -0.88 7.43 -3.52
N VAL A 47 -0.66 8.75 -3.53
CA VAL A 47 -0.06 9.47 -4.65
C VAL A 47 1.41 9.06 -4.85
N LEU A 48 2.18 8.92 -3.77
CA LEU A 48 3.56 8.46 -3.84
C LEU A 48 3.64 7.02 -4.35
N PHE A 49 2.77 6.13 -3.86
CA PHE A 49 2.69 4.75 -4.32
C PHE A 49 2.30 4.66 -5.80
N GLN A 50 1.35 5.49 -6.24
CA GLN A 50 0.95 5.55 -7.65
C GLN A 50 2.11 6.02 -8.54
N LYS A 51 2.84 7.07 -8.15
CA LYS A 51 4.03 7.53 -8.90
C LYS A 51 5.10 6.44 -9.01
N PHE A 52 5.30 5.66 -7.94
CA PHE A 52 6.21 4.53 -7.96
C PHE A 52 5.76 3.44 -8.95
N LEU A 53 4.46 3.12 -8.96
CA LEU A 53 3.89 2.20 -9.94
C LEU A 53 4.03 2.72 -11.37
N ASP A 54 3.70 3.98 -11.63
CA ASP A 54 3.83 4.56 -12.97
C ASP A 54 5.27 4.49 -13.48
N THR A 55 6.24 4.74 -12.61
CA THR A 55 7.67 4.63 -12.95
C THR A 55 8.07 3.20 -13.32
N LEU A 56 7.59 2.21 -12.55
CA LEU A 56 7.89 0.80 -12.81
C LEU A 56 7.15 0.25 -14.02
N SER A 57 5.88 0.66 -14.22
CA SER A 57 5.06 0.26 -15.35
C SER A 57 5.50 0.91 -16.66
N ALA A 58 6.15 2.07 -16.60
CA ALA A 58 6.81 2.68 -17.75
C ALA A 58 8.03 1.87 -18.24
N SER A 59 8.61 1.01 -17.38
CA SER A 59 9.69 0.12 -17.78
C SER A 59 9.14 -1.14 -18.45
N PRO A 60 9.51 -1.42 -19.71
CA PRO A 60 9.02 -2.61 -20.43
C PRO A 60 9.56 -3.92 -19.85
N ASP A 61 10.66 -3.85 -19.08
CA ASP A 61 11.42 -5.00 -18.58
C ASP A 61 10.82 -5.61 -17.31
N PHE A 62 9.85 -4.95 -16.68
CA PHE A 62 9.24 -5.41 -15.43
C PHE A 62 7.76 -5.75 -15.61
N THR A 63 7.33 -6.79 -14.92
CA THR A 63 5.92 -7.10 -14.67
C THR A 63 5.59 -6.60 -13.28
N VAL A 64 4.63 -5.69 -13.18
CA VAL A 64 4.23 -5.03 -11.93
C VAL A 64 2.89 -5.58 -11.45
N THR A 65 2.82 -5.95 -10.18
CA THR A 65 1.58 -6.26 -9.47
C THR A 65 1.43 -5.33 -8.27
N ALA A 66 0.23 -4.83 -8.03
CA ALA A 66 -0.07 -3.93 -6.93
C ALA A 66 -1.25 -4.46 -6.12
N GLN A 67 -1.16 -4.36 -4.81
CA GLN A 67 -2.21 -4.71 -3.87
C GLN A 67 -2.38 -3.58 -2.86
N ARG A 68 -3.63 -3.24 -2.56
CA ARG A 68 -4.00 -2.32 -1.48
C ARG A 68 -4.81 -3.08 -0.44
N THR A 69 -4.35 -3.06 0.79
CA THR A 69 -5.05 -3.61 1.96
C THR A 69 -5.45 -2.46 2.87
N THR A 70 -6.63 -2.53 3.46
CA THR A 70 -7.11 -1.53 4.43
C THR A 70 -7.59 -2.29 5.65
N GLU A 71 -6.91 -2.09 6.77
CA GLU A 71 -7.21 -2.72 8.04
C GLU A 71 -7.89 -1.68 8.93
N TYR A 72 -9.10 -1.99 9.39
CA TYR A 72 -9.83 -1.15 10.34
C TYR A 72 -9.56 -1.68 11.74
N VAL A 73 -9.09 -0.82 12.65
CA VAL A 73 -9.05 -1.17 14.08
C VAL A 73 -10.34 -0.64 14.68
N GLU A 74 -11.34 -1.52 14.82
CA GLU A 74 -12.48 -1.22 15.68
C GLU A 74 -12.01 -1.40 17.13
N ASP A 75 -11.77 -0.30 17.84
CA ASP A 75 -11.67 -0.34 19.30
C ASP A 75 -13.09 -0.56 19.83
N VAL A 76 -13.52 -1.82 19.83
CA VAL A 76 -14.79 -2.21 20.44
C VAL A 76 -14.54 -2.14 21.94
N THR A 77 -14.80 -0.98 22.56
CA THR A 77 -14.76 -0.86 24.01
C THR A 77 -15.95 -1.66 24.57
N PRO A 78 -15.75 -2.83 25.23
CA PRO A 78 -16.87 -3.53 25.85
C PRO A 78 -17.34 -2.70 27.05
N THR A 79 -18.58 -2.22 27.02
CA THR A 79 -19.19 -1.56 28.18
C THR A 79 -19.57 -2.65 29.19
N ALA A 80 -19.02 -2.55 30.41
CA ALA A 80 -19.36 -3.38 31.57
C ALA A 80 -20.70 -2.95 32.20
#